data_AF-A0A1W9VGY8-F1
#
_entry.id   AF-A0A1W9VGY8-F1
#
_cell.length_a   1.000
_cell.length_b   1.000
_cell.length_c   1.000
_cell.angle_alpha   90.00
_cell.angle_beta   90.00
_cell.angle_gamma   90.00
#
_symmetry.space_group_name_H-M   'P 1'
#
loop_
_entity.id
_entity.type
_entity.pdbx_description
1 polymer ?
#
loop_
_entity_poly.entity_id
_entity_poly.type
_entity_poly.pdbx_seq_one_letter_code
_entity_poly.pdbx_strand_id
1 'polypeptide(L)'
;MSLAHLYTGNLPAARAAAETACEYDVPKNNHHVHLALGIIALRQGEPAKAQAAFNASIAHANEMLAKTPENYNALDAKGLALCGVALCADGGRETGDRLKEAREAFGSARAIMDGAGHVGRVLRLFDALAAAGEGSGLEGVRLVIAG
;
A
#
# COMPACT_ATOMS: atom_id res chain seq x y z
N MET A 1 -10.28 -12.60 -1.24
CA MET A 1 -11.38 -12.16 -2.12
C MET A 1 -11.34 -10.65 -2.43
N SER A 2 -10.99 -9.76 -1.49
CA SER A 2 -10.94 -8.30 -1.72
C SER A 2 -10.11 -7.83 -2.92
N LEU A 3 -8.89 -8.36 -3.11
CA LEU A 3 -8.02 -8.00 -4.24
C LEU A 3 -8.61 -8.36 -5.61
N ALA A 4 -9.34 -9.49 -5.71
CA ALA A 4 -9.97 -9.90 -6.97
C ALA A 4 -11.09 -8.93 -7.38
N HIS A 5 -11.84 -8.37 -6.42
CA HIS A 5 -12.83 -7.32 -6.67
C HIS A 5 -12.19 -5.98 -7.01
N LEU A 6 -11.03 -5.69 -6.41
CA LEU A 6 -10.24 -4.49 -6.71
C LEU A 6 -9.75 -4.51 -8.17
N TYR A 7 -9.29 -5.65 -8.66
CA TYR A 7 -8.87 -5.82 -10.07
C TYR A 7 -10.04 -5.83 -11.07
N THR A 8 -11.25 -6.18 -10.64
CA THR A 8 -12.46 -6.18 -11.51
C THR A 8 -13.25 -4.86 -11.44
N GLY A 9 -12.78 -3.88 -10.67
CA GLY A 9 -13.42 -2.55 -10.58
C GLY A 9 -14.70 -2.50 -9.75
N ASN A 10 -15.08 -3.60 -9.09
CA ASN A 10 -16.28 -3.67 -8.26
C ASN A 10 -15.96 -3.20 -6.83
N LEU A 11 -15.78 -1.88 -6.68
CA LEU A 11 -15.33 -1.22 -5.45
C LEU A 11 -16.23 -1.51 -4.22
N PRO A 12 -17.58 -1.56 -4.32
CA PRO A 12 -18.43 -1.89 -3.18
C PRO A 12 -18.19 -3.32 -2.66
N ALA A 13 -18.03 -4.29 -3.57
CA ALA A 13 -17.75 -5.68 -3.21
C ALA A 13 -16.31 -5.85 -2.65
N ALA A 14 -15.35 -5.08 -3.18
CA ALA A 14 -13.99 -5.05 -2.65
C ALA A 14 -13.95 -4.53 -1.21
N ARG A 15 -14.77 -3.51 -0.91
CA ARG A 15 -14.90 -2.90 0.42
C ARG A 15 -15.50 -3.87 1.41
N ALA A 16 -16.66 -4.45 1.07
CA ALA A 16 -17.32 -5.45 1.91
C ALA A 16 -16.38 -6.63 2.21
N ALA A 17 -15.67 -7.14 1.20
CA ALA A 17 -14.72 -8.23 1.40
C ALA A 17 -13.48 -7.85 2.23
N ALA A 18 -13.07 -6.58 2.24
CA ALA A 18 -11.99 -6.08 3.08
C ALA A 18 -12.46 -5.84 4.53
N GLU A 19 -13.66 -5.30 4.72
CA GLU A 19 -14.30 -5.11 6.03
C GLU A 19 -14.59 -6.46 6.69
N THR A 20 -15.14 -7.44 5.96
CA THR A 20 -15.31 -8.81 6.46
C THR A 20 -13.97 -9.47 6.79
N ALA A 21 -12.90 -9.23 6.02
CA ALA A 21 -11.57 -9.75 6.35
C ALA A 21 -10.98 -9.13 7.63
N CYS A 22 -11.46 -7.95 8.04
CA CYS A 22 -11.11 -7.31 9.30
C CYS A 22 -11.82 -7.98 10.50
N GLU A 23 -12.97 -8.62 10.29
CA GLU A 23 -13.75 -9.31 11.33
C GLU A 23 -13.22 -10.71 11.69
N TYR A 24 -12.49 -11.38 10.79
CA TYR A 24 -11.93 -12.74 11.00
C TYR A 24 -10.49 -12.76 11.54
N ASP A 25 -10.09 -11.67 12.21
CA ASP A 25 -8.75 -11.22 12.61
C ASP A 25 -7.67 -12.31 12.88
N VAL A 26 -6.66 -12.35 11.99
CA VAL A 26 -5.31 -12.82 12.33
C VAL A 26 -4.42 -11.57 12.36
N PRO A 27 -3.90 -11.16 13.53
CA PRO A 27 -3.16 -9.91 13.72
C PRO A 27 -1.97 -9.70 12.77
N LYS A 28 -1.48 -10.78 12.14
CA LYS A 28 -0.40 -10.77 11.15
C LYS A 28 -0.79 -10.15 9.79
N ASN A 29 -2.08 -9.97 9.49
CA ASN A 29 -2.54 -9.55 8.16
C ASN A 29 -3.19 -8.16 8.11
N ASN A 30 -3.26 -7.45 9.24
CA ASN A 30 -4.05 -6.21 9.38
C ASN A 30 -3.50 -5.05 8.52
N HIS A 31 -2.18 -5.01 8.27
CA HIS A 31 -1.56 -4.03 7.36
C HIS A 31 -2.12 -4.12 5.94
N HIS A 32 -2.28 -5.35 5.42
CA HIS A 32 -2.78 -5.57 4.07
C HIS A 32 -4.26 -5.22 3.91
N VAL A 33 -5.06 -5.38 4.98
CA VAL A 33 -6.47 -5.01 4.99
C VAL A 33 -6.64 -3.50 4.93
N HIS A 34 -5.93 -2.76 5.78
CA HIS A 34 -5.96 -1.29 5.77
C HIS A 34 -5.42 -0.71 4.46
N LEU A 35 -4.38 -1.32 3.88
CA LEU A 35 -3.88 -0.93 2.56
C LEU A 35 -4.95 -1.09 1.47
N ALA A 36 -5.68 -2.22 1.46
CA ALA A 36 -6.75 -2.44 0.50
C ALA A 36 -7.89 -1.43 0.67
N LEU A 37 -8.28 -1.11 1.91
CA LEU A 37 -9.28 -0.09 2.22
C LEU A 37 -8.85 1.30 1.73
N GLY A 38 -7.57 1.66 1.90
CA GLY A 38 -7.02 2.91 1.39
C GLY A 38 -7.10 3.02 -0.13
N ILE A 39 -6.72 1.96 -0.85
CA ILE A 39 -6.82 1.91 -2.32
C ILE A 39 -8.27 2.03 -2.77
N ILE A 40 -9.21 1.34 -2.11
CA ILE A 40 -10.63 1.39 -2.44
C ILE A 40 -11.19 2.79 -2.23
N ALA A 41 -10.93 3.40 -1.07
CA ALA A 41 -11.38 4.76 -0.77
C ALA A 41 -10.82 5.80 -1.75
N LEU A 42 -9.56 5.65 -2.16
CA LEU A 42 -8.94 6.54 -3.14
C LEU A 42 -9.63 6.41 -4.51
N ARG A 43 -9.93 5.18 -4.93
CA ARG A 43 -10.70 4.92 -6.16
C ARG A 43 -12.17 5.32 -6.09
N GLN A 44 -12.74 5.45 -4.88
CA GLN A 44 -14.08 5.98 -4.65
C GLN A 44 -14.12 7.51 -4.61
N GLY A 45 -12.98 8.19 -4.78
CA GLY A 45 -12.90 9.65 -4.67
C GLY A 45 -13.02 10.16 -3.23
N GLU A 46 -12.68 9.34 -2.24
CA GLU A 46 -12.73 9.66 -0.81
C GLU A 46 -11.31 9.85 -0.23
N PRO A 47 -10.54 10.90 -0.61
CA PRO A 47 -9.12 11.03 -0.25
C PRO A 47 -8.89 11.11 1.26
N ALA A 48 -9.80 11.73 2.02
CA ALA A 48 -9.70 11.80 3.49
C ALA A 48 -9.80 10.40 4.15
N LYS A 49 -10.70 9.54 3.65
CA LYS A 49 -10.82 8.16 4.14
C LYS A 49 -9.65 7.29 3.68
N ALA A 50 -9.18 7.51 2.46
CA ALA A 50 -8.00 6.84 1.94
C ALA A 50 -6.77 7.15 2.79
N GLN A 51 -6.53 8.43 3.09
CA GLN A 51 -5.42 8.87 3.91
C GLN A 51 -5.47 8.28 5.32
N ALA A 52 -6.65 8.24 5.97
CA ALA A 52 -6.81 7.62 7.27
C ALA A 52 -6.48 6.11 7.24
N ALA A 53 -6.95 5.39 6.20
CA ALA A 53 -6.66 3.97 6.03
C ALA A 53 -5.19 3.69 5.76
N PHE A 54 -4.52 4.51 4.93
CA PHE A 54 -3.08 4.38 4.69
C PHE A 54 -2.26 4.67 5.94
N ASN A 55 -2.63 5.68 6.73
CA ASN A 55 -1.96 5.97 8.01
C ASN A 55 -2.11 4.81 9.00
N ALA A 56 -3.28 4.18 9.08
CA ALA A 56 -3.48 2.98 9.89
C ALA A 56 -2.60 1.81 9.41
N SER A 57 -2.49 1.62 8.09
CA SER A 57 -1.58 0.62 7.49
C SER A 57 -0.12 0.88 7.88
N ILE A 58 0.34 2.13 7.82
CA ILE A 58 1.71 2.53 8.19
C ILE A 58 1.95 2.28 9.68
N ALA A 59 1.02 2.68 10.55
CA ALA A 59 1.12 2.49 12.00
C ALA A 59 1.30 1.01 12.35
N HIS A 60 0.42 0.16 11.83
CA HIS A 60 0.53 -1.27 12.08
C HIS A 60 1.79 -1.88 11.44
N ALA A 61 2.18 -1.45 10.24
CA ALA A 61 3.41 -1.94 9.62
C ALA A 61 4.64 -1.58 10.48
N ASN A 62 4.69 -0.36 11.04
CA ASN A 62 5.73 0.04 11.97
C ASN A 62 5.73 -0.78 13.27
N GLU A 63 4.56 -1.09 13.84
CA GLU A 63 4.45 -1.99 15.01
C GLU A 63 5.01 -3.39 14.71
N MET A 64 4.73 -3.90 13.51
CA MET A 64 5.24 -5.20 13.07
C MET A 64 6.76 -5.14 12.85
N LEU A 65 7.28 -4.08 12.22
CA LEU A 65 8.71 -3.90 11.98
C LEU A 65 9.51 -3.67 13.27
N ALA A 66 8.90 -3.04 14.29
CA ALA A 66 9.53 -2.92 15.60
C ALA A 66 9.77 -4.28 16.27
N LYS A 67 8.92 -5.28 15.99
CA LYS A 67 9.03 -6.65 16.50
C LYS A 67 9.82 -7.57 15.56
N THR A 68 9.73 -7.33 14.26
CA THR A 68 10.34 -8.14 13.22
C THR A 68 10.81 -7.24 12.09
N PRO A 69 12.02 -6.64 12.20
CA PRO A 69 12.54 -5.69 11.23
C PRO A 69 12.68 -6.28 9.82
N GLU A 70 12.91 -7.58 9.74
CA GLU A 70 13.09 -8.33 8.49
C GLU A 70 11.76 -8.78 7.85
N ASN A 71 10.62 -8.27 8.34
CA ASN A 71 9.33 -8.60 7.76
C ASN A 71 9.10 -7.83 6.46
N TYR A 72 9.55 -8.43 5.35
CA TYR A 72 9.43 -7.85 4.02
C TYR A 72 7.98 -7.52 3.61
N ASN A 73 6.98 -8.28 4.08
CA ASN A 73 5.57 -7.98 3.81
C ASN A 73 5.13 -6.67 4.48
N ALA A 74 5.58 -6.41 5.71
CA ALA A 74 5.31 -5.15 6.40
C ALA A 74 6.05 -3.97 5.74
N LEU A 75 7.28 -4.20 5.25
CA LEU A 75 8.03 -3.20 4.48
C LEU A 75 7.32 -2.85 3.16
N ASP A 76 6.85 -3.84 2.40
CA ASP A 76 6.09 -3.62 1.16
C ASP A 76 4.76 -2.91 1.42
N ALA A 77 4.04 -3.31 2.46
CA ALA A 77 2.77 -2.67 2.85
C ALA A 77 2.99 -1.20 3.26
N LYS A 78 4.07 -0.91 4.01
CA LYS A 78 4.48 0.45 4.37
C LYS A 78 4.81 1.28 3.13
N GLY A 79 5.59 0.75 2.20
CA GLY A 79 5.94 1.42 0.95
C GLY A 79 4.70 1.77 0.11
N LEU A 80 3.76 0.83 -0.04
CA LEU A 80 2.52 1.05 -0.78
C LEU A 80 1.62 2.10 -0.09
N ALA A 81 1.51 2.05 1.24
CA ALA A 81 0.70 3.00 1.99
C ALA A 81 1.27 4.42 1.96
N LEU A 82 2.59 4.58 2.02
CA LEU A 82 3.27 5.88 1.87
C LEU A 82 3.02 6.49 0.48
N CYS A 83 3.02 5.67 -0.58
CA CYS A 83 2.63 6.11 -1.91
C CYS A 83 1.17 6.57 -1.94
N GLY A 84 0.28 5.85 -1.26
CA GLY A 84 -1.13 6.23 -1.14
C GLY A 84 -1.34 7.56 -0.42
N VAL A 85 -0.62 7.82 0.67
CA VAL A 85 -0.67 9.12 1.36
C VAL A 85 -0.12 10.24 0.48
N ALA A 86 0.96 9.97 -0.27
CA ALA A 86 1.52 10.93 -1.23
C ALA A 86 0.51 11.31 -2.33
N LEU A 87 -0.30 10.36 -2.80
CA LEU A 87 -1.38 10.61 -3.76
C LEU A 87 -2.60 11.33 -3.17
N CYS A 88 -2.84 11.19 -1.85
CA CYS A 88 -3.93 11.90 -1.17
C CYS A 88 -3.57 13.36 -0.82
N ALA A 89 -2.30 13.73 -0.85
CA ALA A 89 -1.84 15.07 -0.53
C ALA A 89 -1.87 15.96 -1.79
N ASP A 90 -2.16 17.25 -1.62
CA ASP A 90 -2.22 18.26 -2.70
C ASP A 90 -0.85 18.64 -3.33
N GLY A 91 0.12 17.71 -3.30
CA GLY A 91 1.49 17.94 -3.78
C GLY A 91 2.33 18.81 -2.83
N GLY A 92 3.65 18.74 -2.99
CA GLY A 92 4.61 19.54 -2.21
C GLY A 92 5.72 18.73 -1.54
N ARG A 93 6.46 19.36 -0.63
CA ARG A 93 7.66 18.77 0.01
C ARG A 93 7.34 17.47 0.75
N GLU A 94 6.23 17.44 1.48
CA GLU A 94 5.76 16.25 2.21
C GLU A 94 5.46 15.06 1.29
N THR A 95 5.09 15.32 0.03
CA THR A 95 4.90 14.27 -0.97
C THR A 95 6.25 13.67 -1.35
N GLY A 96 7.27 14.51 -1.55
CA GLY A 96 8.64 14.07 -1.84
C GLY A 96 9.26 13.24 -0.71
N ASP A 97 9.10 13.67 0.54
CA ASP A 97 9.61 12.95 1.71
C ASP A 97 8.95 11.57 1.85
N ARG A 98 7.61 11.50 1.70
CA ARG A 98 6.87 10.23 1.73
C ARG A 98 7.29 9.27 0.61
N LEU A 99 7.51 9.77 -0.60
CA LEU A 99 7.99 8.94 -1.72
C LEU A 99 9.42 8.46 -1.49
N LYS A 100 10.27 9.24 -0.81
CA LYS A 100 11.61 8.80 -0.43
C LYS A 100 11.54 7.68 0.62
N GLU A 101 10.75 7.85 1.66
CA GLU A 101 10.52 6.80 2.67
C GLU A 101 9.93 5.52 2.05
N ALA A 102 9.05 5.66 1.05
CA ALA A 102 8.51 4.51 0.33
C ALA A 102 9.60 3.73 -0.40
N ARG A 103 10.52 4.43 -1.09
CA ARG A 103 11.66 3.80 -1.78
C ARG A 103 12.58 3.06 -0.81
N GLU A 104 12.87 3.66 0.34
CA GLU A 104 13.71 3.01 1.36
C GLU A 104 13.05 1.74 1.91
N ALA A 105 11.73 1.78 2.15
CA ALA A 105 10.98 0.61 2.57
C ALA A 105 11.00 -0.51 1.53
N PHE A 106 10.73 -0.19 0.25
CA PHE A 106 10.78 -1.18 -0.83
C PHE A 106 12.19 -1.74 -1.05
N GLY A 107 13.22 -0.88 -1.03
CA GLY A 107 14.61 -1.33 -1.14
C GLY A 107 14.99 -2.30 -0.02
N SER A 108 14.57 -2.01 1.21
CA SER A 108 14.75 -2.93 2.35
C SER A 108 14.00 -4.24 2.16
N ALA A 109 12.76 -4.19 1.63
CA ALA A 109 11.99 -5.39 1.34
C ALA A 109 12.66 -6.27 0.26
N ARG A 110 13.19 -5.65 -0.80
CA ARG A 110 13.90 -6.35 -1.88
C ARG A 110 15.21 -6.97 -1.41
N ALA A 111 15.94 -6.30 -0.51
CA ALA A 111 17.16 -6.84 0.09
C ALA A 111 16.91 -8.13 0.90
N ILE A 112 15.69 -8.32 1.41
CA ILE A 112 15.29 -9.51 2.16
C ILE A 112 14.66 -10.56 1.22
N MET A 113 13.83 -10.13 0.27
CA MET A 113 13.13 -11.02 -0.65
C MET A 113 12.97 -10.38 -2.04
N ASP A 114 13.68 -10.94 -3.02
CA ASP A 114 13.72 -10.51 -4.44
C ASP A 114 12.94 -11.44 -5.39
N GLY A 115 12.23 -12.44 -4.86
CA GLY A 115 11.56 -13.45 -5.68
C GLY A 115 10.54 -12.85 -6.66
N ALA A 116 10.68 -13.18 -7.95
CA ALA A 116 9.89 -12.59 -9.05
C ALA A 116 8.36 -12.68 -8.87
N GLY A 117 7.86 -13.74 -8.24
CA GLY A 117 6.43 -13.89 -7.95
C GLY A 117 5.91 -12.90 -6.89
N HIS A 118 6.74 -12.58 -5.90
CA HIS A 118 6.43 -11.60 -4.86
C HIS A 118 6.53 -10.18 -5.40
N VAL A 119 7.62 -9.86 -6.10
CA VAL A 119 7.81 -8.59 -6.82
C VAL A 119 6.63 -8.30 -7.75
N GLY A 120 6.23 -9.28 -8.57
CA GLY A 120 5.12 -9.13 -9.51
C GLY A 120 3.75 -8.94 -8.83
N ARG A 121 3.58 -9.35 -7.57
CA ARG A 121 2.36 -9.06 -6.79
C ARG A 121 2.38 -7.62 -6.27
N VAL A 122 3.52 -7.16 -5.74
CA VAL A 122 3.68 -5.80 -5.22
C VAL A 122 3.54 -4.77 -6.35
N LEU A 123 4.16 -5.02 -7.52
CA LEU A 123 3.99 -4.18 -8.71
C LEU A 123 2.53 -4.06 -9.14
N ARG A 124 1.76 -5.16 -9.13
CA ARG A 124 0.33 -5.11 -9.49
C ARG A 124 -0.51 -4.27 -8.52
N LEU A 125 -0.14 -4.23 -7.23
CA LEU A 125 -0.81 -3.38 -6.25
C LEU A 125 -0.40 -1.91 -6.42
N PHE A 126 0.89 -1.69 -6.69
CA PHE A 126 1.42 -0.36 -6.99
C PHE A 126 0.77 0.24 -8.24
N ASP A 127 0.68 -0.53 -9.33
CA ASP A 127 0.06 -0.07 -10.57
C ASP A 127 -1.44 0.21 -10.39
N ALA A 128 -2.14 -0.56 -9.55
CA ALA A 128 -3.55 -0.30 -9.21
C ALA A 128 -3.74 0.98 -8.38
N LEU A 129 -2.76 1.33 -7.54
CA LEU A 129 -2.73 2.58 -6.80
C LEU A 129 -2.40 3.77 -7.73
N ALA A 130 -1.40 3.61 -8.59
CA ALA A 130 -1.00 4.62 -9.56
C ALA A 130 -2.10 4.95 -10.57
N ALA A 131 -2.91 3.96 -10.98
CA ALA A 131 -4.06 4.18 -11.85
C ALA A 131 -5.16 5.07 -11.22
N ALA A 132 -5.11 5.29 -9.90
CA ALA A 132 -6.10 6.06 -9.18
C ALA A 132 -5.63 7.51 -8.87
N GLY A 133 -4.37 7.85 -9.14
CA GLY A 133 -3.84 9.21 -8.97
C GLY A 133 -3.09 9.67 -10.22
N GLU A 134 -3.52 10.78 -10.83
CA GLU A 134 -2.76 11.45 -11.89
C GLU A 134 -1.52 12.13 -11.27
N GLY A 135 -0.40 11.40 -11.13
CA GLY A 135 0.76 11.92 -10.40
C GLY A 135 2.12 11.38 -10.87
N SER A 136 2.88 12.24 -11.53
CA SER A 136 4.20 12.04 -12.17
C SER A 136 5.39 11.74 -11.23
N GLY A 137 5.18 11.34 -9.98
CA GLY A 137 6.24 11.06 -9.00
C GLY A 137 6.48 9.56 -8.69
N LEU A 138 5.59 8.70 -9.15
CA LEU A 138 5.55 7.28 -8.82
C LEU A 138 6.53 6.41 -9.64
N GLU A 139 6.99 6.88 -10.80
CA GLU A 139 7.90 6.11 -11.68
C GLU A 139 9.19 5.70 -10.97
N GLY A 140 9.79 6.62 -10.21
CA GLY A 140 11.00 6.33 -9.46
C GLY A 140 10.79 5.35 -8.29
N VAL A 141 9.56 5.20 -7.79
CA VAL A 141 9.23 4.17 -6.79
C VAL A 141 9.04 2.81 -7.48
N ARG A 142 8.37 2.80 -8.63
CA ARG A 142 8.15 1.59 -9.44
C ARG A 142 9.46 0.89 -9.81
N LEU A 143 10.49 1.66 -10.16
CA LEU A 143 11.83 1.14 -10.46
C LEU A 143 12.47 0.41 -9.27
N VAL A 144 12.26 0.91 -8.04
CA VAL A 144 12.80 0.28 -6.83
C VAL A 144 12.07 -1.02 -6.50
N ILE A 145 10.76 -1.09 -6.76
CA ILE A 145 9.99 -2.32 -6.57
C ILE A 145 10.40 -3.38 -7.59
N ALA A 146 10.71 -2.98 -8.82
CA ALA A 146 11.18 -3.87 -9.89
C ALA A 146 12.65 -4.30 -9.76
N GLY A 147 13.39 -3.69 -8.82
CA GLY A 147 14.81 -3.93 -8.56
C GLY A 147 15.11 -5.29 -7.95
#